data_AF-A0A957F144-F1
#
_entry.id   AF-A0A957F144-F1
#
_cell.length_a   1.000
_cell.length_b   1.000
_cell.length_c   1.000
_cell.angle_alpha   90.00
_cell.angle_beta   90.00
_cell.angle_gamma   90.00
#
_symmetry.space_group_name_H-M   'P 1'
#
loop_
_entity.id
_entity.type
_entity.pdbx_description
1 polymer ?
#
loop_
_entity_poly.entity_id
_entity_poly.type
_entity_poly.pdbx_seq_one_letter_code
_entity_poly.pdbx_strand_id
1 'polypeptide(L)'
;SRAAAADLGDETMAILWGDNYMDRVPTFQSLLQAAEELLQTGEARIAFMGETPRFANDNLGWIGLDEKLGERDGVPYYRFGSLTYRPPLAVCQRMYAEKTHVWNTGYFITTLGYVRGLYATHQPAMWAKLQQIEAAIGQPDYAETLHRVYPELDVMSFDDAILRHVPSQEAIVLHGHMGWSDPGTLYALKEAINPNPEANVTKGLTIVESASDCLVYNYEADKLVAVVGVDGMVVVNTEDAVLVVHKDQIPLVKKLVNGFEGTELEPYS
;
A
#
# COMPACT_ATOMS: atom_id res chain seq x y z
N SER A 1 -6.71 29.94 22.06
CA SER A 1 -8.04 29.44 22.46
C SER A 1 -7.96 27.92 22.45
N ARG A 2 -8.26 27.28 23.58
CA ARG A 2 -8.42 25.83 23.65
C ARG A 2 -9.59 25.46 22.73
N ALA A 3 -9.31 25.11 21.48
CA ALA A 3 -10.21 24.22 20.77
C ALA A 3 -10.35 23.00 21.66
N ALA A 4 -11.59 22.64 21.98
CA ALA A 4 -11.89 21.43 22.71
C ALA A 4 -11.02 20.31 22.15
N ALA A 5 -10.28 19.61 23.02
CA ALA A 5 -9.87 18.26 22.67
C ALA A 5 -11.19 17.52 22.46
N ALA A 6 -11.67 17.54 21.22
CA ALA A 6 -12.70 16.63 20.77
C ALA A 6 -12.25 15.24 21.20
N ASP A 7 -13.18 14.39 21.58
CA ASP A 7 -12.87 13.00 21.85
C ASP A 7 -12.45 12.35 20.52
N LEU A 8 -11.18 12.55 20.14
CA LEU A 8 -10.56 12.08 18.90
C LEU A 8 -10.58 10.54 18.85
N GLY A 9 -10.94 9.87 19.96
CA GLY A 9 -11.01 8.42 20.05
C GLY A 9 -11.96 7.77 19.03
N ASP A 10 -13.04 8.47 18.66
CA ASP A 10 -14.03 7.98 17.70
C ASP A 10 -13.88 8.57 16.29
N GLU A 11 -12.89 9.45 16.07
CA GLU A 11 -12.63 9.96 14.73
C GLU A 11 -12.05 8.86 13.84
N THR A 12 -12.64 8.73 12.64
CA THR A 12 -12.17 7.78 11.64
C THR A 12 -10.92 8.32 10.96
N MET A 13 -9.92 7.46 10.81
CA MET A 13 -8.63 7.75 10.19
C MET A 13 -8.33 6.69 9.13
N ALA A 14 -7.79 7.15 8.00
CA ALA A 14 -7.20 6.30 6.98
C ALA A 14 -5.67 6.29 7.11
N ILE A 15 -5.08 5.10 7.17
CA ILE A 15 -3.63 4.85 7.15
C ILE A 15 -3.29 4.37 5.75
N LEU A 16 -2.50 5.16 5.02
CA LEU A 16 -2.22 4.98 3.59
C LEU A 16 -0.72 5.13 3.31
N TRP A 17 -0.23 4.48 2.27
CA TRP A 17 1.15 4.62 1.78
C TRP A 17 1.24 5.74 0.73
N GLY A 18 2.18 6.67 0.91
CA GLY A 18 2.30 7.87 0.07
C GLY A 18 3.00 7.67 -1.27
N ASP A 19 3.56 6.49 -1.52
CA ASP A 19 4.36 6.17 -2.71
C ASP A 19 3.57 5.37 -3.77
N ASN A 20 2.36 4.91 -3.47
CA ASN A 20 1.61 4.01 -4.36
C ASN A 20 1.00 4.72 -5.57
N TYR A 21 0.96 4.05 -6.73
CA TYR A 21 0.22 4.52 -7.91
C TYR A 21 -1.25 4.13 -7.82
N MET A 22 -2.13 5.04 -8.24
CA MET A 22 -3.56 4.80 -8.28
C MET A 22 -4.21 5.46 -9.50
N ASP A 23 -4.78 4.63 -10.38
CA ASP A 23 -5.36 5.07 -11.65
C ASP A 23 -6.79 5.61 -11.51
N ARG A 24 -7.60 5.00 -10.63
CA ARG A 24 -9.04 5.23 -10.51
C ARG A 24 -9.40 5.80 -9.15
N VAL A 25 -9.01 7.06 -8.95
CA VAL A 25 -9.28 7.82 -7.72
C VAL A 25 -10.76 7.81 -7.28
N PRO A 26 -11.77 7.92 -8.17
CA PRO A 26 -13.17 7.86 -7.74
C PRO A 26 -13.55 6.54 -7.07
N THR A 27 -13.03 5.41 -7.56
CA THR A 27 -13.28 4.09 -6.95
C THR A 27 -12.67 4.03 -5.55
N PHE A 28 -11.44 4.53 -5.39
CA PHE A 28 -10.80 4.61 -4.07
C PHE A 28 -11.58 5.48 -3.08
N GLN A 29 -12.06 6.65 -3.52
CA GLN A 29 -12.90 7.52 -2.70
C GLN A 29 -14.19 6.83 -2.24
N SER A 30 -14.86 6.08 -3.13
CA SER A 30 -16.04 5.29 -2.75
C SER A 30 -15.73 4.20 -1.72
N LEU A 31 -14.56 3.54 -1.82
CA LEU A 31 -14.13 2.56 -0.81
C LEU A 31 -13.86 3.22 0.55
N LEU A 32 -13.25 4.40 0.57
CA LEU A 32 -13.00 5.15 1.80
C LEU A 32 -14.30 5.57 2.48
N GLN A 33 -15.25 6.10 1.70
CA GLN A 33 -16.55 6.51 2.23
C GLN A 33 -17.35 5.32 2.78
N ALA A 34 -17.37 4.20 2.05
CA ALA A 34 -18.01 2.98 2.53
C ALA A 34 -17.35 2.45 3.82
N ALA A 35 -16.03 2.51 3.92
CA ALA A 35 -15.30 2.12 5.14
C ALA A 35 -15.67 3.01 6.32
N GLU A 36 -15.64 4.33 6.13
CA GLU A 36 -16.00 5.29 7.17
C GLU A 36 -17.41 5.03 7.71
N GLU A 37 -18.40 4.88 6.82
CA GLU A 37 -19.78 4.63 7.24
C GLU A 37 -19.92 3.32 8.02
N LEU A 38 -19.29 2.23 7.58
CA LEU A 38 -19.35 0.94 8.26
C LEU A 38 -18.74 1.00 9.67
N LEU A 39 -17.68 1.79 9.85
CA LEU A 39 -17.08 2.00 11.16
C LEU A 39 -17.98 2.88 12.05
N GLN A 40 -18.55 3.96 11.50
CA GLN A 40 -19.45 4.85 12.24
C GLN A 40 -20.74 4.15 12.68
N THR A 41 -21.25 3.20 11.89
CA THR A 41 -22.42 2.39 12.29
C THR A 41 -22.07 1.21 13.22
N GLY A 42 -20.78 1.00 13.52
CA GLY A 42 -20.33 -0.05 14.43
C GLY A 42 -20.33 -1.47 13.85
N GLU A 43 -20.40 -1.60 12.52
CA GLU A 43 -20.33 -2.90 11.83
C GLU A 43 -18.92 -3.51 11.90
N ALA A 44 -17.90 -2.65 12.06
CA ALA A 44 -16.50 -3.04 12.21
C ALA A 44 -15.74 -2.02 13.05
N ARG A 45 -14.56 -2.41 13.56
CA ARG A 45 -13.60 -1.52 14.23
C ARG A 45 -12.45 -1.11 13.31
N ILE A 46 -12.18 -1.92 12.30
CA ILE A 46 -11.15 -1.67 11.30
C ILE A 46 -11.56 -2.27 9.96
N ALA A 47 -11.30 -1.56 8.88
CA ALA A 47 -11.49 -2.02 7.53
C ALA A 47 -10.14 -2.11 6.82
N PHE A 48 -9.91 -3.24 6.17
CA PHE A 48 -8.80 -3.48 5.26
C PHE A 48 -9.26 -3.14 3.86
N MET A 49 -8.49 -2.31 3.14
CA MET A 49 -8.80 -1.98 1.75
C MET A 49 -7.89 -2.77 0.79
N GLY A 50 -8.50 -3.58 -0.07
CA GLY A 50 -7.81 -4.41 -1.04
C GLY A 50 -7.98 -3.94 -2.48
N GLU A 51 -7.01 -4.26 -3.32
CA GLU A 51 -7.16 -4.19 -4.78
C GLU A 51 -7.68 -5.53 -5.29
N THR A 52 -8.72 -5.52 -6.11
CA THR A 52 -9.19 -6.74 -6.77
C THR A 52 -8.07 -7.26 -7.70
N PRO A 53 -7.56 -8.49 -7.47
CA PRO A 53 -6.46 -9.03 -8.24
C PRO A 53 -6.79 -9.11 -9.72
N ARG A 54 -5.81 -8.81 -10.56
CA ARG A 54 -5.89 -8.95 -12.03
C ARG A 54 -5.20 -10.20 -12.55
N PHE A 55 -4.35 -10.79 -11.71
CA PHE A 55 -3.58 -12.01 -11.94
C PHE A 55 -3.01 -12.50 -10.59
N ALA A 56 -2.34 -13.65 -10.62
CA ALA A 56 -1.62 -14.17 -9.47
C ALA A 56 -0.25 -13.51 -9.33
N ASN A 57 0.00 -12.81 -8.23
CA ASN A 57 1.25 -12.09 -7.96
C ASN A 57 1.82 -12.51 -6.59
N ASP A 58 3.00 -13.11 -6.60
CA ASP A 58 3.73 -13.58 -5.41
C ASP A 58 4.64 -12.51 -4.77
N ASN A 59 4.74 -11.32 -5.37
CA ASN A 59 5.45 -10.18 -4.80
C ASN A 59 4.58 -9.32 -3.87
N LEU A 60 3.26 -9.55 -3.85
CA LEU A 60 2.29 -8.79 -3.06
C LEU A 60 1.79 -9.58 -1.83
N GLY A 61 1.24 -8.84 -0.86
CA GLY A 61 0.42 -9.43 0.19
C GLY A 61 -0.98 -9.75 -0.32
N TRP A 62 -1.67 -10.67 0.34
CA TRP A 62 -3.03 -11.10 0.03
C TRP A 62 -3.89 -11.10 1.29
N ILE A 63 -5.12 -10.61 1.17
CA ILE A 63 -6.14 -10.57 2.22
C ILE A 63 -7.23 -11.57 1.88
N GLY A 64 -7.49 -12.51 2.78
CA GLY A 64 -8.56 -13.49 2.65
C GLY A 64 -9.93 -12.85 2.84
N LEU A 65 -10.84 -13.12 1.90
CA LEU A 65 -12.25 -12.81 2.00
C LEU A 65 -12.95 -14.03 2.61
N ASP A 66 -13.54 -13.86 3.79
CA ASP A 66 -14.37 -14.89 4.42
C ASP A 66 -15.85 -14.66 4.06
N GLU A 67 -16.75 -14.60 5.03
CA GLU A 67 -18.18 -14.37 4.79
C GLU A 67 -18.45 -12.98 4.16
N LYS A 68 -19.25 -12.93 3.08
CA LYS A 68 -19.81 -11.65 2.59
C LYS A 68 -20.84 -11.15 3.60
N LEU A 69 -20.57 -10.02 4.24
CA LEU A 69 -21.41 -9.46 5.29
C LEU A 69 -22.50 -8.54 4.72
N GLY A 70 -22.21 -7.87 3.60
CA GLY A 70 -23.18 -6.98 2.96
C GLY A 70 -22.61 -6.17 1.82
N GLU A 71 -23.26 -5.04 1.56
CA GLU A 71 -22.87 -4.06 0.55
C GLU A 71 -23.22 -2.66 1.05
N ARG A 72 -22.32 -1.69 0.83
CA ARG A 72 -22.53 -0.27 1.13
C ARG A 72 -22.24 0.54 -0.13
N ASP A 73 -23.22 1.29 -0.62
CA ASP A 73 -23.10 2.12 -1.83
C ASP A 73 -22.52 1.39 -3.05
N GLY A 74 -22.93 0.13 -3.25
CA GLY A 74 -22.42 -0.70 -4.34
C GLY A 74 -21.06 -1.36 -4.07
N VAL A 75 -20.46 -1.12 -2.90
CA VAL A 75 -19.19 -1.74 -2.47
C VAL A 75 -19.49 -2.94 -1.56
N PRO A 76 -19.19 -4.18 -1.98
CA PRO A 76 -19.34 -5.33 -1.12
C PRO A 76 -18.28 -5.32 -0.01
N TYR A 77 -18.66 -5.77 1.19
CA TYR A 77 -17.73 -5.95 2.30
C TYR A 77 -17.82 -7.36 2.88
N TYR A 78 -16.67 -7.86 3.30
CA TYR A 78 -16.47 -9.22 3.74
C TYR A 78 -15.87 -9.23 5.14
N ARG A 79 -16.07 -10.31 5.88
CA ARG A 79 -15.29 -10.58 7.08
C ARG A 79 -13.83 -10.78 6.70
N PHE A 80 -12.93 -10.20 7.49
CA PHE A 80 -11.50 -10.43 7.33
C PHE A 80 -11.17 -11.91 7.61
N GLY A 81 -10.66 -12.62 6.62
CA GLY A 81 -10.30 -14.04 6.75
C GLY A 81 -8.86 -14.25 7.17
N SER A 82 -7.91 -13.67 6.44
CA SER A 82 -6.48 -13.86 6.68
C SER A 82 -5.64 -12.76 6.06
N LEU A 83 -4.37 -12.68 6.47
CA LEU A 83 -3.37 -11.83 5.84
C LEU A 83 -2.12 -12.67 5.58
N THR A 84 -1.71 -12.76 4.31
CA THR A 84 -0.54 -13.56 3.90
C THR A 84 0.38 -12.71 3.03
N TYR A 85 1.66 -12.60 3.42
CA TYR A 85 2.66 -11.86 2.66
C TYR A 85 3.43 -12.76 1.71
N ARG A 86 3.50 -12.37 0.44
CA ARG A 86 4.30 -13.02 -0.60
C ARG A 86 4.16 -14.55 -0.61
N PRO A 87 2.93 -15.09 -0.69
CA PRO A 87 2.75 -16.53 -0.76
C PRO A 87 3.38 -17.09 -2.05
N PRO A 88 3.81 -18.36 -2.07
CA PRO A 88 4.34 -18.98 -3.28
C PRO A 88 3.37 -18.84 -4.46
N LEU A 89 3.89 -18.66 -5.69
CA LEU A 89 3.08 -18.42 -6.89
C LEU A 89 1.93 -19.43 -7.08
N ALA A 90 2.16 -20.71 -6.80
CA ALA A 90 1.12 -21.75 -6.88
C ALA A 90 -0.08 -21.48 -5.93
N VAL A 91 0.18 -20.90 -4.76
CA VAL A 91 -0.85 -20.48 -3.81
C VAL A 91 -1.57 -19.24 -4.34
N CYS A 92 -0.84 -18.25 -4.86
CA CYS A 92 -1.42 -17.07 -5.51
C CYS A 92 -2.36 -17.44 -6.67
N GLN A 93 -1.95 -18.41 -7.50
CA GLN A 93 -2.75 -18.90 -8.63
C GLN A 93 -4.08 -19.49 -8.18
N ARG A 94 -4.07 -20.28 -7.10
CA ARG A 94 -5.29 -20.83 -6.51
C ARG A 94 -6.18 -19.72 -5.94
N MET A 95 -5.61 -18.83 -5.12
CA MET A 95 -6.34 -17.69 -4.54
C MET A 95 -6.99 -16.80 -5.60
N TYR A 96 -6.27 -16.53 -6.69
CA TYR A 96 -6.75 -15.78 -7.84
C TYR A 96 -7.90 -16.50 -8.57
N ALA A 97 -7.71 -17.78 -8.89
CA ALA A 97 -8.71 -18.57 -9.61
C ALA A 97 -10.02 -18.73 -8.83
N GLU A 98 -9.91 -18.92 -7.51
CA GLU A 98 -11.06 -19.11 -6.61
C GLU A 98 -11.69 -17.79 -6.17
N LYS A 99 -11.04 -16.64 -6.42
CA LYS A 99 -11.47 -15.29 -5.99
C LYS A 99 -11.69 -15.20 -4.47
N THR A 100 -10.89 -15.95 -3.71
CA THR A 100 -10.99 -16.01 -2.24
C THR A 100 -10.17 -14.94 -1.54
N HIS A 101 -9.30 -14.25 -2.27
CA HIS A 101 -8.40 -13.24 -1.70
C HIS A 101 -8.30 -12.03 -2.62
N VAL A 102 -7.91 -10.90 -2.02
CA VAL A 102 -7.60 -9.65 -2.71
C VAL A 102 -6.17 -9.25 -2.42
N TRP A 103 -5.57 -8.39 -3.25
CA TRP A 103 -4.23 -7.89 -2.93
C TRP A 103 -4.29 -6.94 -1.74
N ASN A 104 -3.36 -7.13 -0.81
CA ASN A 104 -3.16 -6.22 0.30
C ASN A 104 -2.46 -4.95 -0.23
N THR A 105 -3.18 -3.84 -0.20
CA THR A 105 -2.60 -2.51 -0.51
C THR A 105 -1.82 -1.95 0.68
N GLY A 106 -2.02 -2.53 1.87
CA GLY A 106 -1.53 -1.99 3.14
C GLY A 106 -2.31 -0.77 3.60
N TYR A 107 -3.51 -0.53 3.06
CA TYR A 107 -4.40 0.55 3.49
C TYR A 107 -5.41 0.08 4.52
N PHE A 108 -5.56 0.86 5.58
CA PHE A 108 -6.44 0.54 6.70
C PHE A 108 -7.27 1.76 7.09
N ILE A 109 -8.52 1.53 7.46
CA ILE A 109 -9.43 2.56 7.96
C ILE A 109 -9.89 2.11 9.34
N THR A 110 -9.71 2.94 10.34
CA THR A 110 -9.98 2.60 11.75
C THR A 110 -10.17 3.88 12.56
N THR A 111 -10.44 3.76 13.86
CA THR A 111 -10.48 4.91 14.77
C THR A 111 -9.22 5.00 15.62
N LEU A 112 -8.84 6.21 16.01
CA LEU A 112 -7.69 6.42 16.88
C LEU A 112 -7.86 5.69 18.22
N GLY A 113 -9.05 5.69 18.80
CA GLY A 113 -9.35 5.01 20.06
C GLY A 113 -9.12 3.50 19.97
N TYR A 114 -9.54 2.88 18.86
CA TYR A 114 -9.33 1.45 18.64
C TYR A 114 -7.85 1.10 18.55
N VAL A 115 -7.08 1.82 17.71
CA VAL A 115 -5.64 1.59 17.55
C VAL A 115 -4.87 1.85 18.85
N ARG A 116 -5.22 2.90 19.60
CA ARG A 116 -4.63 3.17 20.93
C ARG A 116 -4.90 2.03 21.91
N GLY A 117 -6.12 1.49 21.91
CA GLY A 117 -6.49 0.32 22.72
C GLY A 117 -5.65 -0.92 22.37
N LEU A 118 -5.39 -1.15 21.08
CA LEU A 118 -4.51 -2.23 20.63
C LEU A 118 -3.06 -2.01 21.05
N TYR A 119 -2.49 -0.80 20.91
CA TYR A 119 -1.15 -0.49 21.42
C TYR A 119 -1.06 -0.70 22.94
N ALA A 120 -2.04 -0.20 23.69
CA ALA A 120 -2.05 -0.35 25.15
C ALA A 120 -2.10 -1.82 25.59
N THR A 121 -2.83 -2.67 24.84
CA THR A 121 -3.01 -4.08 25.16
C THR A 121 -1.83 -4.93 24.70
N HIS A 122 -1.38 -4.76 23.46
CA HIS A 122 -0.42 -5.66 22.81
C HIS A 122 1.01 -5.14 22.81
N GLN A 123 1.20 -3.83 22.96
CA GLN A 123 2.51 -3.17 22.98
C GLN A 123 2.67 -2.23 24.19
N PRO A 124 2.42 -2.68 25.44
CA PRO A 124 2.31 -1.81 26.61
C PRO A 124 3.58 -0.99 26.90
N ALA A 125 4.76 -1.55 26.62
CA ALA A 125 6.03 -0.84 26.81
C ALA A 125 6.20 0.31 25.79
N MET A 126 5.90 0.04 24.52
CA MET A 126 5.89 1.05 23.46
C MET A 126 4.82 2.12 23.76
N TRP A 127 3.63 1.69 24.16
CA TRP A 127 2.53 2.56 24.53
C TRP A 127 2.91 3.54 25.64
N ALA A 128 3.57 3.08 26.71
CA ALA A 128 4.03 3.94 27.79
C ALA A 128 5.01 5.03 27.33
N LYS A 129 5.88 4.72 26.36
CA LYS A 129 6.80 5.70 25.75
C LYS A 129 6.06 6.68 24.83
N LEU A 130 5.13 6.19 24.01
CA LEU A 130 4.28 7.03 23.17
C LEU A 130 3.44 8.02 23.99
N GLN A 131 2.93 7.59 25.16
CA GLN A 131 2.22 8.46 26.10
C GLN A 131 3.12 9.60 26.64
N GLN A 132 4.41 9.36 26.85
CA GLN A 132 5.35 10.42 27.25
C GLN A 132 5.53 11.46 26.14
N ILE A 133 5.68 10.99 24.89
CA ILE A 133 5.80 11.89 23.73
C ILE A 133 4.51 12.68 23.55
N GLU A 134 3.35 12.03 23.64
CA GLU A 134 2.04 12.66 23.52
C GLU A 134 1.84 13.77 24.56
N ALA A 135 2.21 13.52 25.82
CA ALA A 135 2.07 14.51 26.90
C ALA A 135 2.92 15.77 26.67
N ALA A 136 4.00 15.68 25.90
CA ALA A 136 4.86 16.81 25.55
C ALA A 136 4.38 17.56 24.30
N ILE A 137 3.41 17.05 23.52
CA ILE A 137 2.91 17.74 22.32
C ILE A 137 2.35 19.11 22.71
N GLY A 138 2.81 20.15 22.00
CA GLY A 138 2.41 21.54 22.26
C GLY A 138 3.08 22.18 23.47
N GLN A 139 3.96 21.47 24.18
CA GLN A 139 4.78 22.02 25.26
C GLN A 139 6.15 22.51 24.74
N PRO A 140 6.82 23.43 25.45
CA PRO A 140 8.14 23.94 25.06
C PRO A 140 9.23 22.86 24.93
N ASP A 141 9.09 21.75 25.67
CA ASP A 141 10.05 20.65 25.75
C ASP A 141 9.72 19.48 24.80
N TYR A 142 8.74 19.63 23.90
CA TYR A 142 8.33 18.59 22.95
C TYR A 142 9.52 17.99 22.18
N ALA A 143 10.37 18.84 21.59
CA ALA A 143 11.49 18.40 20.76
C ALA A 143 12.54 17.64 21.57
N GLU A 144 12.80 18.05 22.81
CA GLU A 144 13.72 17.34 23.70
C GLU A 144 13.16 15.97 24.10
N THR A 145 11.88 15.92 24.49
CA THR A 145 11.21 14.67 24.85
C THR A 145 11.15 13.70 23.67
N LEU A 146 10.82 14.18 22.46
CA LEU A 146 10.79 13.36 21.25
C LEU A 146 12.16 12.76 20.95
N HIS A 147 13.23 13.56 20.89
CA HIS A 147 14.57 13.07 20.59
C HIS A 147 15.13 12.12 21.66
N ARG A 148 14.70 12.28 22.91
CA ARG A 148 15.10 11.37 24.00
C ARG A 148 14.34 10.05 23.95
N VAL A 149 13.02 10.08 23.78
CA VAL A 149 12.16 8.90 23.92
C VAL A 149 12.05 8.08 22.64
N TYR A 150 11.98 8.73 21.47
CA TYR A 150 11.77 8.04 20.19
C TYR A 150 12.84 6.99 19.87
N PRO A 151 14.16 7.25 20.08
CA PRO A 151 15.20 6.24 19.83
C PRO A 151 15.12 5.01 20.75
N GLU A 152 14.38 5.09 21.85
CA GLU A 152 14.16 3.96 22.75
C GLU A 152 13.00 3.06 22.28
N LEU A 153 12.20 3.48 21.30
CA LEU A 153 11.10 2.65 20.79
C LEU A 153 11.65 1.46 19.99
N ASP A 154 11.06 0.28 20.20
CA ASP A 154 11.43 -0.89 19.43
C ASP A 154 11.08 -0.70 17.95
N VAL A 155 12.01 -1.06 17.06
CA VAL A 155 11.78 -1.04 15.61
C VAL A 155 10.86 -2.21 15.26
N MET A 156 9.60 -1.92 14.95
CA MET A 156 8.57 -2.91 14.64
C MET A 156 7.61 -2.36 13.57
N SER A 157 7.13 -3.22 12.67
CA SER A 157 6.11 -2.81 11.68
C SER A 157 4.74 -2.64 12.33
N PHE A 158 3.87 -1.84 11.72
CA PHE A 158 2.50 -1.65 12.19
C PHE A 158 1.71 -2.97 12.17
N ASP A 159 1.89 -3.78 11.12
CA ASP A 159 1.29 -5.10 11.03
C ASP A 159 1.65 -5.94 12.24
N ASP A 160 2.92 -5.88 12.62
CA ASP A 160 3.49 -6.65 13.70
C ASP A 160 3.02 -6.19 15.07
N ALA A 161 2.96 -4.88 15.25
CA ALA A 161 2.53 -4.26 16.50
C ALA A 161 1.02 -4.42 16.73
N ILE A 162 0.22 -4.35 15.65
CA ILE A 162 -1.23 -4.11 15.71
C ILE A 162 -2.03 -5.12 14.90
N LEU A 163 -1.83 -5.20 13.58
CA LEU A 163 -2.76 -5.93 12.70
C LEU A 163 -2.86 -7.42 13.02
N ARG A 164 -1.76 -8.08 13.43
CA ARG A 164 -1.81 -9.52 13.80
C ARG A 164 -2.70 -9.81 15.00
N HIS A 165 -2.98 -8.80 15.81
CA HIS A 165 -3.78 -8.92 17.03
C HIS A 165 -5.25 -8.54 16.83
N VAL A 166 -5.60 -7.99 15.66
CA VAL A 166 -6.97 -7.63 15.31
C VAL A 166 -7.81 -8.91 15.17
N PRO A 167 -8.89 -9.07 15.95
CA PRO A 167 -9.78 -10.20 15.79
C PRO A 167 -10.57 -10.11 14.48
N SER A 168 -10.70 -11.23 13.77
CA SER A 168 -11.45 -11.32 12.50
C SER A 168 -12.89 -10.82 12.61
N GLN A 169 -13.55 -11.00 13.75
CA GLN A 169 -14.91 -10.52 13.98
C GLN A 169 -15.03 -8.99 14.05
N GLU A 170 -13.93 -8.28 14.34
CA GLU A 170 -13.88 -6.81 14.42
C GLU A 170 -13.39 -6.17 13.13
N ALA A 171 -12.95 -6.98 12.16
CA ALA A 171 -12.33 -6.55 10.93
C ALA A 171 -13.14 -6.92 9.69
N ILE A 172 -13.21 -5.99 8.76
CA ILE A 172 -13.82 -6.19 7.45
C ILE A 172 -12.83 -5.93 6.33
N VAL A 173 -13.14 -6.43 5.14
CA VAL A 173 -12.38 -6.19 3.91
C VAL A 173 -13.31 -5.57 2.88
N LEU A 174 -12.89 -4.41 2.37
CA LEU A 174 -13.48 -3.73 1.23
C LEU A 174 -12.48 -3.82 0.08
N HIS A 175 -12.95 -4.04 -1.14
CA HIS A 175 -12.05 -4.08 -2.28
C HIS A 175 -12.69 -3.55 -3.56
N GLY A 176 -11.84 -3.11 -4.48
CA GLY A 176 -12.28 -2.61 -5.77
C GLY A 176 -11.17 -2.62 -6.81
N HIS A 177 -11.53 -2.29 -8.04
CA HIS A 177 -10.57 -2.06 -9.12
C HIS A 177 -10.13 -0.60 -9.08
N MET A 178 -9.19 -0.25 -8.20
CA MET A 178 -8.64 1.11 -8.09
C MET A 178 -7.56 1.39 -9.13
N GLY A 179 -7.10 0.35 -9.84
CA GLY A 179 -5.90 0.46 -10.66
C GLY A 179 -4.66 0.74 -9.81
N TRP A 180 -4.67 0.21 -8.59
CA TRP A 180 -3.56 0.34 -7.63
C TRP A 180 -2.34 -0.47 -8.10
N SER A 181 -1.15 0.09 -7.85
CA SER A 181 0.14 -0.58 -8.03
C SER A 181 1.17 -0.06 -7.02
N ASP A 182 1.93 -0.99 -6.44
CA ASP A 182 3.13 -0.69 -5.66
C ASP A 182 4.31 -0.42 -6.62
N PRO A 183 4.97 0.76 -6.57
CA PRO A 183 6.12 1.09 -7.40
C PRO A 183 7.30 0.13 -7.24
N GLY A 184 7.41 -0.55 -6.09
CA GLY A 184 8.36 -1.65 -5.87
C GLY A 184 8.15 -2.83 -6.84
N THR A 185 7.09 -2.78 -7.64
CA THR A 185 6.72 -3.76 -8.65
C THR A 185 6.39 -3.07 -9.99
N LEU A 186 7.30 -2.28 -10.57
CA LEU A 186 7.09 -1.62 -11.88
C LEU A 186 6.50 -2.54 -12.98
N TYR A 187 6.78 -3.84 -12.95
CA TYR A 187 6.15 -4.81 -13.85
C TYR A 187 4.68 -5.09 -13.50
N ALA A 188 4.30 -5.10 -12.22
CA ALA A 188 2.90 -5.16 -11.81
C ALA A 188 2.10 -3.95 -12.30
N LEU A 189 2.72 -2.78 -12.51
CA LEU A 189 2.09 -1.63 -13.17
C LEU A 189 1.77 -1.95 -14.63
N LYS A 190 2.70 -2.57 -15.38
CA LYS A 190 2.45 -3.02 -16.75
C LYS A 190 1.27 -3.99 -16.80
N GLU A 191 1.29 -5.00 -15.94
CA GLU A 191 0.23 -6.00 -15.85
C GLU A 191 -1.08 -5.40 -15.33
N ALA A 192 -1.03 -4.29 -14.59
CA ALA A 192 -2.20 -3.52 -14.18
C ALA A 192 -2.92 -2.87 -15.35
N ILE A 193 -2.13 -2.25 -16.22
CA ILE A 193 -2.62 -1.43 -17.32
C ILE A 193 -3.06 -2.33 -18.47
N ASN A 194 -2.32 -3.40 -18.75
CA ASN A 194 -2.64 -4.32 -19.81
C ASN A 194 -2.45 -5.78 -19.36
N PRO A 195 -3.54 -6.56 -19.24
CA PRO A 195 -3.48 -7.96 -18.81
C PRO A 195 -2.92 -8.89 -19.89
N ASN A 196 -2.70 -8.42 -21.13
CA ASN A 196 -2.05 -9.23 -22.17
C ASN A 196 -0.53 -9.31 -21.90
N PRO A 197 0.03 -10.51 -21.65
CA PRO A 197 1.46 -10.68 -21.36
C PRO A 197 2.35 -10.16 -22.47
N GLU A 198 1.97 -10.29 -23.74
CA GLU A 198 2.80 -9.89 -24.88
C GLU A 198 2.72 -8.38 -25.19
N ALA A 199 1.73 -7.69 -24.63
CA ALA A 199 1.48 -6.30 -24.99
C ALA A 199 2.53 -5.35 -24.41
N ASN A 200 2.99 -4.42 -25.23
CA ASN A 200 3.77 -3.28 -24.77
C ASN A 200 2.82 -2.23 -24.17
N VAL A 201 3.23 -1.64 -23.06
CA VAL A 201 2.54 -0.51 -22.41
C VAL A 201 3.44 0.71 -22.52
N THR A 202 2.91 1.80 -23.05
CA THR A 202 3.68 3.02 -23.28
C THR A 202 2.97 4.24 -22.72
N LYS A 203 3.75 5.23 -22.27
CA LYS A 203 3.25 6.53 -21.83
C LYS A 203 4.25 7.61 -22.24
N GLY A 204 3.76 8.70 -22.83
CA GLY A 204 4.58 9.82 -23.30
C GLY A 204 5.08 9.67 -24.74
N LEU A 205 6.11 10.43 -25.11
CA LEU A 205 6.70 10.41 -26.45
C LEU A 205 7.59 9.17 -26.61
N THR A 206 7.03 8.09 -27.15
CA THR A 206 7.71 6.78 -27.22
C THR A 206 7.52 6.07 -28.56
N ILE A 207 8.49 5.26 -28.97
CA ILE A 207 8.39 4.30 -30.09
C ILE A 207 8.79 2.91 -29.59
N VAL A 208 7.99 1.90 -29.94
CA VAL A 208 8.29 0.50 -29.63
C VAL A 208 8.17 -0.32 -30.92
N GLU A 209 9.25 -0.96 -31.34
CA GLU A 209 9.35 -1.65 -32.64
C GLU A 209 9.99 -3.03 -32.46
N SER A 210 9.41 -4.08 -33.04
CA SER A 210 9.95 -5.45 -32.91
C SER A 210 10.26 -5.85 -31.45
N ALA A 211 9.35 -5.53 -30.53
CA ALA A 211 9.51 -5.72 -29.10
C ALA A 211 8.18 -6.21 -28.49
N SER A 212 8.25 -7.00 -27.43
CA SER A 212 7.09 -7.54 -26.71
C SER A 212 7.23 -7.38 -25.21
N ASP A 213 6.09 -7.33 -24.50
CA ASP A 213 6.04 -7.28 -23.03
C ASP A 213 6.89 -6.16 -22.38
N CYS A 214 7.00 -5.00 -23.04
CA CYS A 214 7.76 -3.86 -22.53
C CYS A 214 6.85 -2.85 -21.82
N LEU A 215 7.37 -2.20 -20.77
CA LEU A 215 6.80 -1.00 -20.16
C LEU A 215 7.71 0.18 -20.47
N VAL A 216 7.23 1.16 -21.23
CA VAL A 216 8.03 2.34 -21.64
C VAL A 216 7.32 3.61 -21.18
N TYR A 217 7.79 4.18 -20.09
CA TYR A 217 7.25 5.39 -19.50
C TYR A 217 8.22 6.54 -19.71
N ASN A 218 7.76 7.56 -20.39
CA ASN A 218 8.51 8.76 -20.65
C ASN A 218 7.76 9.97 -20.10
N TYR A 219 8.29 10.54 -19.03
CA TYR A 219 7.75 11.74 -18.40
C TYR A 219 8.29 13.03 -19.03
N GLU A 220 9.33 12.94 -19.86
CA GLU A 220 9.93 14.07 -20.58
C GLU A 220 9.28 14.23 -21.97
N ALA A 221 8.41 15.23 -22.11
CA ALA A 221 7.61 15.44 -23.33
C ALA A 221 8.46 15.75 -24.58
N ASP A 222 9.62 16.39 -24.42
CA ASP A 222 10.48 16.85 -25.51
C ASP A 222 11.58 15.85 -25.91
N LYS A 223 11.59 14.66 -25.30
CA LYS A 223 12.58 13.61 -25.55
C LYS A 223 11.88 12.37 -26.06
N LEU A 224 12.36 11.79 -27.16
CA LEU A 224 11.84 10.51 -27.64
C LEU A 224 12.55 9.35 -26.94
N VAL A 225 11.77 8.38 -26.44
CA VAL A 225 12.28 7.08 -25.97
C VAL A 225 11.91 5.99 -26.97
N ALA A 226 12.91 5.33 -27.55
CA ALA A 226 12.72 4.25 -28.51
C ALA A 226 13.22 2.91 -27.95
N VAL A 227 12.40 1.87 -28.07
CA VAL A 227 12.70 0.49 -27.64
C VAL A 227 12.55 -0.41 -28.86
N VAL A 228 13.64 -1.06 -29.27
CA VAL A 228 13.68 -1.83 -30.54
C VAL A 228 14.34 -3.18 -30.33
N GLY A 229 13.69 -4.27 -30.74
CA GLY A 229 14.31 -5.60 -30.77
C GLY A 229 14.54 -6.23 -29.41
N VAL A 230 13.79 -5.82 -28.37
CA VAL A 230 13.95 -6.30 -27.00
C VAL A 230 12.59 -6.70 -26.42
N ASP A 231 12.61 -7.68 -25.54
CA ASP A 231 11.41 -8.19 -24.87
C ASP A 231 11.53 -8.05 -23.35
N GLY A 232 10.40 -7.85 -22.67
CA GLY A 232 10.37 -7.84 -21.20
C GLY A 232 11.10 -6.65 -20.56
N MET A 233 11.28 -5.54 -21.28
CA MET A 233 12.03 -4.39 -20.77
C MET A 233 11.12 -3.37 -20.08
N VAL A 234 11.53 -2.93 -18.90
CA VAL A 234 10.98 -1.76 -18.20
C VAL A 234 11.94 -0.60 -18.42
N VAL A 235 11.44 0.44 -19.09
CA VAL A 235 12.16 1.69 -19.38
C VAL A 235 11.35 2.84 -18.79
N VAL A 236 11.94 3.56 -17.83
CA VAL A 236 11.33 4.73 -17.21
C VAL A 236 12.29 5.91 -17.35
N ASN A 237 11.88 6.96 -18.06
CA ASN A 237 12.63 8.20 -18.25
C ASN A 237 11.92 9.33 -17.48
N THR A 238 12.59 9.86 -16.46
CA THR A 238 12.19 11.03 -15.67
C THR A 238 13.12 12.21 -15.98
N GLU A 239 12.91 13.35 -15.31
CA GLU A 239 13.72 14.56 -15.47
C GLU A 239 15.19 14.32 -15.07
N ASP A 240 15.40 13.53 -14.03
CA ASP A 240 16.67 13.32 -13.33
C ASP A 240 17.37 12.01 -13.69
N ALA A 241 16.61 10.97 -14.10
CA ALA A 241 17.17 9.63 -14.30
C ALA A 241 16.48 8.83 -15.42
N VAL A 242 17.17 7.78 -15.88
CA VAL A 242 16.62 6.75 -16.75
C VAL A 242 16.87 5.38 -16.16
N LEU A 243 15.80 4.66 -15.85
CA LEU A 243 15.86 3.25 -15.46
C LEU A 243 15.63 2.36 -16.67
N VAL A 244 16.52 1.40 -16.88
CA VAL A 244 16.35 0.32 -17.85
C VAL A 244 16.62 -1.00 -17.13
N VAL A 245 15.61 -1.85 -17.03
CA VAL A 245 15.72 -3.14 -16.34
C VAL A 245 14.86 -4.19 -17.02
N HIS A 246 15.34 -5.43 -17.05
CA HIS A 246 14.51 -6.55 -17.47
C HIS A 246 13.48 -6.85 -16.37
N LYS A 247 12.23 -7.15 -16.74
CA LYS A 247 11.12 -7.39 -15.79
C LYS A 247 11.46 -8.40 -14.68
N ASP A 248 12.17 -9.47 -15.03
CA ASP A 248 12.56 -10.53 -14.08
C ASP A 248 13.64 -10.09 -13.08
N GLN A 249 14.24 -8.91 -13.30
CA GLN A 249 15.32 -8.34 -12.51
C GLN A 249 14.88 -7.10 -11.70
N ILE A 250 13.58 -6.80 -11.64
CA ILE A 250 13.05 -5.69 -10.81
C ILE A 250 13.55 -5.75 -9.36
N PRO A 251 13.66 -6.91 -8.69
CA PRO A 251 14.21 -6.96 -7.32
C PRO A 251 15.62 -6.37 -7.19
N LEU A 252 16.42 -6.35 -8.27
CA LEU A 252 17.74 -5.74 -8.28
C LEU A 252 17.68 -4.20 -8.21
N VAL A 253 16.61 -3.57 -8.68
CA VAL A 253 16.45 -2.10 -8.64
C VAL A 253 16.43 -1.64 -7.19
N LYS A 254 15.64 -2.30 -6.33
CA LYS A 254 15.62 -1.99 -4.89
C LYS A 254 17.02 -2.14 -4.25
N LYS A 255 17.75 -3.20 -4.62
CA LYS A 255 19.12 -3.41 -4.11
C LYS A 255 20.09 -2.31 -4.60
N LEU A 256 19.94 -1.86 -5.85
CA LEU A 256 20.74 -0.80 -6.45
C LEU A 256 20.50 0.53 -5.72
N VAL A 257 19.23 0.92 -5.59
CA VAL A 257 18.79 2.16 -4.96
C VAL A 257 19.20 2.22 -3.49
N ASN A 258 19.06 1.12 -2.75
CA ASN A 258 19.54 1.05 -1.36
C ASN A 258 21.05 1.28 -1.23
N GLY A 259 21.83 1.06 -2.30
CA GLY A 259 23.26 1.33 -2.33
C GLY A 259 23.62 2.80 -2.48
N PHE A 260 22.65 3.69 -2.70
CA PHE A 260 22.88 5.12 -2.88
C PHE A 260 22.93 5.88 -1.56
N GLU A 261 22.40 5.31 -0.47
CA GLU A 261 22.35 5.93 0.85
C GLU A 261 23.76 6.35 1.32
N GLY A 262 23.93 7.63 1.67
CA GLY A 262 25.22 8.20 2.09
C GLY A 262 26.22 8.41 0.95
N THR A 263 25.80 8.34 -0.30
CA THR A 263 26.62 8.60 -1.48
C THR A 263 26.13 9.83 -2.25
N GLU A 264 26.92 10.30 -3.23
CA GLU A 264 26.50 11.38 -4.14
C GLU A 264 25.28 11.00 -5.02
N LEU A 265 24.91 9.72 -5.05
CA LEU A 265 23.76 9.20 -5.80
C LEU A 265 22.46 9.18 -4.99
N GLU A 266 22.49 9.52 -3.69
CA GLU A 266 21.31 9.58 -2.83
C GLU A 266 20.17 10.44 -3.38
N PRO A 267 20.40 11.56 -4.10
CA PRO A 267 19.30 12.31 -4.73
C PRO A 267 18.52 11.54 -5.80
N TYR A 268 19.03 10.40 -6.29
CA TYR A 268 18.40 9.55 -7.32
C TYR A 268 17.82 8.25 -6.75
N SER A 269 17.74 8.11 -5.41
CA SER A 269 17.12 6.95 -4.75
C SER A 269 15.60 7.07 -4.67
#